data_AF-A0A425WNS7-F1
#
_entry.id   AF-A0A425WNS7-F1
#
_cell.length_a   1.000
_cell.length_b   1.000
_cell.length_c   1.000
_cell.angle_alpha   90.00
_cell.angle_beta   90.00
_cell.angle_gamma   90.00
#
_symmetry.space_group_name_H-M   'P 1'
#
loop_
_entity.id
_entity.type
_entity.pdbx_description
1 polymer ?
#
loop_
_entity_poly.entity_id
_entity_poly.type
_entity_poly.pdbx_seq_one_letter_code
_entity_poly.pdbx_strand_id
1 'polypeptide(L)'
;MTDTTEGSGMEQGQEPGIVVSYLPIGSVVKLKDGERPVVVAGCMAFDGVTCRLWDYMGYPWPEGRQDATKDYFFDSDMVAEVLQIGFLDRAAIKHQRALTAASGLYQEAKTRQGK
;
A
#
# COMPACT_ATOMS: atom_id res chain seq x y z
N MET A 1 -35.04 25.71 38.86
CA MET A 1 -35.42 26.93 38.13
C MET A 1 -34.49 28.01 38.64
N THR A 2 -33.51 28.52 37.90
CA THR A 2 -33.39 28.91 36.48
C THR A 2 -32.04 28.41 35.92
N ASP A 3 -31.93 27.89 34.68
CA ASP A 3 -31.87 28.61 33.39
C ASP A 3 -30.73 29.64 33.37
N THR A 4 -29.80 29.79 32.43
CA THR A 4 -29.31 29.12 31.20
C THR A 4 -28.06 29.92 30.77
N THR A 5 -27.34 29.47 29.73
CA THR A 5 -26.39 30.26 28.87
C THR A 5 -24.94 30.21 29.37
N GLU A 6 -23.87 29.88 28.64
CA GLU A 6 -23.47 29.61 27.23
C GLU A 6 -22.07 28.94 27.37
N GLY A 7 -21.62 27.97 26.59
CA GLY A 7 -21.29 28.08 25.16
C GLY A 7 -19.87 27.52 24.91
N SER A 8 -19.62 27.11 23.67
CA SER A 8 -18.33 26.68 23.08
C SER A 8 -17.83 25.27 23.44
N GLY A 9 -17.47 24.39 22.51
CA GLY A 9 -17.39 24.51 21.06
C GLY A 9 -17.67 23.15 20.40
N MET A 10 -18.31 23.21 19.25
CA MET A 10 -18.42 22.10 18.33
C MET A 10 -16.99 21.66 17.96
N GLU A 11 -16.55 20.47 18.35
CA GLU A 11 -15.45 19.81 17.65
C GLU A 11 -15.99 19.43 16.27
N GLN A 12 -15.86 20.38 15.34
CA GLN A 12 -16.13 20.13 13.93
C GLN A 12 -15.21 19.00 13.48
N GLY A 13 -15.82 17.95 12.93
CA GLY A 13 -15.16 16.73 12.53
C GLY A 13 -13.90 17.00 11.73
N GLN A 14 -12.77 16.56 12.27
CA GLN A 14 -11.57 16.34 11.49
C GLN A 14 -11.97 15.36 10.38
N GLU A 15 -12.09 15.85 9.14
CA GLU A 15 -12.21 14.93 8.01
C GLU A 15 -11.08 13.92 8.13
N PRO A 16 -11.37 12.60 8.11
CA PRO A 16 -10.33 11.61 8.29
C PRO A 16 -9.26 11.89 7.22
N GLY A 17 -8.07 12.26 7.70
CA GLY A 17 -6.92 12.53 6.85
C GLY A 17 -6.72 11.38 5.87
N ILE A 18 -6.11 11.64 4.72
CA ILE A 18 -5.86 10.61 3.71
C ILE A 18 -5.00 9.51 4.36
N VAL A 19 -5.58 8.34 4.61
CA VAL A 19 -4.87 7.16 5.10
C VAL A 19 -4.32 6.40 3.88
N VAL A 20 -2.99 6.37 3.75
CA VAL A 20 -2.26 5.58 2.74
C VAL A 20 -1.61 4.42 3.47
N SER A 21 -2.17 3.22 3.30
CA SER A 21 -1.71 2.00 4.01
C SER A 21 -0.68 1.21 3.21
N TYR A 22 -0.65 1.40 1.88
CA TYR A 22 0.28 0.75 0.96
C TYR A 22 0.94 1.79 0.08
N LEU A 23 2.14 1.51 -0.42
CA LEU A 23 2.79 2.37 -1.40
C LEU A 23 1.90 2.56 -2.64
N PRO A 24 1.64 3.80 -3.08
CA PRO A 24 0.87 4.05 -4.29
C PRO A 24 1.51 3.38 -5.51
N ILE A 25 0.70 2.96 -6.48
CA ILE A 25 1.20 2.42 -7.75
C ILE A 25 2.10 3.47 -8.43
N GLY A 26 3.22 3.01 -8.98
CA GLY A 26 4.27 3.87 -9.54
C GLY A 26 5.28 4.35 -8.51
N SER A 27 5.16 4.00 -7.23
CA SER A 27 6.23 4.26 -6.26
C SER A 27 7.48 3.49 -6.67
N VAL A 28 8.65 4.12 -6.58
CA VAL A 28 9.94 3.47 -6.87
C VAL A 28 10.66 3.22 -5.55
N VAL A 29 11.07 1.98 -5.34
CA VAL A 29 11.71 1.54 -4.08
C VAL A 29 13.03 0.85 -4.34
N LYS A 30 13.92 0.93 -3.35
CA LYS A 30 15.09 0.07 -3.24
C LYS A 30 14.82 -1.01 -2.21
N LEU A 31 15.06 -2.26 -2.58
CA LEU A 31 14.96 -3.41 -1.65
C LEU A 31 16.29 -3.57 -0.88
N LYS A 32 16.23 -4.11 0.34
CA LYS A 32 17.40 -4.30 1.22
C LYS A 32 18.55 -5.04 0.53
N ASP A 33 18.24 -6.12 -0.17
CA ASP A 33 19.22 -6.94 -0.89
C ASP A 33 19.09 -6.80 -2.42
N GLY A 34 18.40 -5.75 -2.88
CA GLY A 34 18.17 -5.50 -4.30
C GLY A 34 19.30 -4.71 -4.95
N GLU A 35 19.83 -5.22 -6.08
CA GLU A 35 20.85 -4.51 -6.86
C GLU A 35 20.29 -3.29 -7.61
N ARG A 36 19.03 -3.35 -8.04
CA ARG A 36 18.35 -2.29 -8.79
C ARG A 36 17.01 -1.89 -8.15
N PRO A 37 16.57 -0.63 -8.32
CA PRO A 37 15.26 -0.21 -7.87
C PRO A 37 14.12 -0.93 -8.60
N VAL A 38 12.97 -1.00 -7.94
CA VAL A 38 11.75 -1.62 -8.45
C VAL A 38 10.63 -0.59 -8.38
N VAL A 39 9.84 -0.49 -9.44
CA VAL A 39 8.58 0.26 -9.43
C VAL A 39 7.44 -0.64 -8.97
N VAL A 40 6.67 -0.20 -7.98
CA VAL A 40 5.47 -0.88 -7.47
C VAL A 40 4.38 -0.83 -8.55
N ALA A 41 3.92 -1.98 -9.00
CA ALA A 41 2.86 -2.11 -9.99
C ALA A 41 1.60 -2.84 -9.46
N GLY A 42 1.64 -3.39 -8.24
CA GLY A 42 0.49 -3.95 -7.55
C GLY A 42 0.67 -4.03 -6.03
N CYS A 43 -0.45 -4.03 -5.31
CA CYS A 43 -0.52 -4.20 -3.86
C CYS A 43 -1.34 -5.46 -3.53
N MET A 44 -1.10 -6.11 -2.38
CA MET A 44 -1.75 -7.38 -1.99
C MET A 44 -1.69 -8.41 -3.12
N ALA A 45 -0.51 -8.56 -3.72
CA ALA A 45 -0.32 -9.35 -4.92
C ALA A 45 -0.39 -10.86 -4.61
N PHE A 46 -1.03 -11.61 -5.51
CA PHE A 46 -1.02 -13.08 -5.47
C PHE A 46 -0.11 -13.60 -6.58
N ASP A 47 0.92 -14.33 -6.19
CA ASP A 47 1.78 -15.06 -7.13
C ASP A 47 1.09 -16.38 -7.50
N GLY A 48 0.62 -16.47 -8.75
CA GLY A 48 -0.04 -17.67 -9.25
C GLY A 48 0.88 -18.88 -9.43
N VAL A 49 2.21 -18.70 -9.41
CA VAL A 49 3.19 -19.78 -9.53
C VAL A 49 3.47 -20.39 -8.16
N THR A 50 3.78 -19.57 -7.16
CA THR A 50 4.08 -20.05 -5.79
C THR A 50 2.84 -20.18 -4.91
N CYS A 51 1.69 -19.69 -5.37
CA CYS A 51 0.45 -19.57 -4.62
C CYS A 51 0.60 -18.75 -3.32
N ARG A 52 1.54 -17.79 -3.30
CA ARG A 52 1.84 -16.93 -2.15
C ARG A 52 1.29 -15.51 -2.32
N LEU A 53 0.85 -14.93 -1.22
CA LEU A 53 0.50 -13.52 -1.09
C LEU A 53 1.72 -12.69 -0.68
N TRP A 54 1.89 -11.57 -1.37
CA TRP A 54 2.95 -10.60 -1.19
C TRP A 54 2.36 -9.21 -1.00
N ASP A 55 3.02 -8.35 -0.22
CA ASP A 55 2.50 -6.99 -0.03
C ASP A 55 2.51 -6.22 -1.35
N TYR A 56 3.53 -6.44 -2.16
CA TYR A 56 3.73 -5.76 -3.44
C TYR A 56 4.14 -6.72 -4.55
N MET A 57 3.83 -6.29 -5.77
CA MET A 57 4.51 -6.74 -6.97
C MET A 57 5.04 -5.53 -7.74
N GLY A 58 6.16 -5.69 -8.43
CA GLY A 58 6.76 -4.63 -9.23
C GLY A 58 7.59 -5.09 -10.42
N TYR A 59 8.22 -4.11 -11.06
CA TYR A 59 9.12 -4.29 -12.20
C TYR A 59 10.43 -3.53 -11.99
N PRO A 60 11.54 -3.95 -12.62
CA PRO A 60 12.78 -3.19 -12.59
C PRO A 60 12.56 -1.75 -13.09
N TRP A 61 13.18 -0.79 -12.42
CA TRP A 61 13.15 0.60 -12.81
C TRP A 61 14.52 1.03 -13.39
N PRO A 62 14.57 1.77 -14.51
CA PRO A 62 13.46 2.37 -15.27
C PRO A 62 12.91 1.52 -16.42
N GLU A 63 13.42 0.30 -16.61
CA GLU A 63 13.13 -0.51 -17.80
C GLU A 63 11.67 -0.98 -17.88
N GLY A 64 11.02 -1.14 -16.73
CA GLY A 64 9.67 -1.66 -16.63
C GLY A 64 9.60 -3.16 -16.93
N ARG A 65 8.41 -3.62 -17.34
CA ARG A 65 8.16 -5.05 -17.60
C ARG A 65 8.80 -5.46 -18.92
N GLN A 66 9.86 -6.26 -18.85
CA GLN A 66 10.56 -6.79 -20.02
C GLN A 66 10.07 -8.17 -20.45
N ASP A 67 9.55 -8.96 -19.50
CA ASP A 67 9.12 -10.34 -19.70
C ASP A 67 7.88 -10.61 -18.87
N ALA A 68 6.89 -11.28 -19.47
CA ALA A 68 5.65 -11.60 -18.79
C ALA A 68 5.82 -12.60 -17.64
N THR A 69 6.94 -13.32 -17.61
CA THR A 69 7.26 -14.33 -16.58
C THR A 69 8.07 -13.77 -15.41
N LYS A 70 8.48 -12.51 -15.45
CA LYS A 70 9.39 -11.89 -14.48
C LYS A 70 8.70 -10.79 -13.68
N ASP A 71 7.61 -11.15 -13.00
CA ASP A 71 7.01 -10.29 -11.98
C ASP A 71 7.86 -10.37 -10.70
N TYR A 72 8.23 -9.23 -10.12
CA TYR A 72 8.98 -9.18 -8.86
C TYR A 72 8.00 -9.07 -7.70
N PHE A 73 8.01 -10.04 -6.79
CA PHE A 73 7.17 -10.01 -5.60
C PHE A 73 8.01 -9.72 -4.36
N PHE A 74 7.51 -8.87 -3.46
CA PHE A 74 8.22 -8.49 -2.25
C PHE A 74 7.27 -7.99 -1.15
N ASP A 75 7.72 -8.13 0.09
CA ASP A 75 7.00 -7.68 1.26
C ASP A 75 7.47 -6.28 1.70
N SER A 76 6.61 -5.59 2.46
CA SER A 76 6.88 -4.22 2.92
C SER A 76 8.14 -4.10 3.77
N ASP A 77 8.47 -5.15 4.53
CA ASP A 77 9.68 -5.24 5.34
C ASP A 77 10.97 -5.46 4.51
N MET A 78 10.86 -5.83 3.24
CA MET A 78 11.99 -5.95 2.32
C MET A 78 12.40 -4.62 1.71
N VAL A 79 11.57 -3.58 1.82
CA VAL A 79 11.87 -2.23 1.34
C VAL A 79 12.91 -1.58 2.27
N ALA A 80 14.02 -1.13 1.68
CA ALA A 80 15.03 -0.36 2.39
C ALA A 80 14.76 1.15 2.29
N GLU A 81 14.35 1.61 1.10
CA GLU A 81 14.18 3.03 0.82
C GLU A 81 13.08 3.24 -0.22
N VAL A 82 12.27 4.29 -0.02
CA VAL A 82 11.33 4.77 -1.02
C VAL A 82 11.97 5.94 -1.76
N LEU A 83 12.36 5.71 -3.01
CA LEU A 83 13.05 6.69 -3.84
C LEU A 83 12.07 7.71 -4.43
N GLN A 84 10.84 7.27 -4.72
CA GLN A 84 9.76 8.14 -5.19
C GLN A 84 8.40 7.61 -4.76
N ILE A 85 7.54 8.50 -4.29
CA ILE A 85 6.12 8.20 -4.05
C ILE A 85 5.37 8.20 -5.38
N GLY A 86 4.57 7.15 -5.59
CA GLY A 86 3.75 6.98 -6.77
C GLY A 86 2.64 8.03 -6.88
N PHE A 87 1.93 7.99 -8.00
CA PHE A 87 0.89 8.97 -8.28
C PHE A 87 -0.32 8.79 -7.36
N LEU A 88 -0.77 9.88 -6.75
CA LEU A 88 -1.92 9.91 -5.85
C LEU A 88 -2.95 10.93 -6.32
N ASP A 89 -3.99 10.44 -6.97
CA ASP A 89 -5.20 11.21 -7.29
C ASP A 89 -6.41 10.69 -6.49
N ARG A 90 -7.60 11.18 -6.82
CA ARG A 90 -8.85 10.74 -6.18
C ARG A 90 -9.09 9.23 -6.35
N ALA A 91 -8.73 8.66 -7.51
CA ALA A 91 -8.90 7.23 -7.76
C ALA A 91 -7.92 6.40 -6.93
N ALA A 92 -6.66 6.79 -6.87
CA ALA A 92 -5.63 6.16 -6.05
C ALA A 92 -5.98 6.23 -4.55
N ILE A 93 -6.49 7.37 -4.06
CA ILE A 93 -6.98 7.51 -2.68
C ILE A 93 -8.16 6.57 -2.40
N LYS A 94 -9.12 6.46 -3.33
CA LYS A 94 -10.23 5.50 -3.20
C LYS A 94 -9.71 4.05 -3.14
N HIS A 95 -8.70 3.73 -3.94
CA HIS A 95 -8.06 2.42 -3.91
C HIS A 95 -7.34 2.15 -2.58
N GLN A 96 -6.59 3.12 -2.04
CA GLN A 96 -5.94 3.01 -0.72
C GLN A 96 -6.95 2.75 0.41
N ARG A 97 -8.13 3.36 0.36
CA ARG A 97 -9.22 3.06 1.31
C ARG A 97 -9.71 1.62 1.19
N ALA A 98 -9.85 1.10 -0.03
CA ALA A 98 -10.23 -0.30 -0.25
C ALA A 98 -9.16 -1.27 0.26
N LEU A 99 -7.88 -1.00 0.00
CA LEU A 99 -6.76 -1.78 0.54
C LEU A 99 -6.76 -1.76 2.08
N THR A 100 -6.99 -0.59 2.69
CA THR A 100 -7.07 -0.45 4.14
C THR A 100 -8.21 -1.29 4.71
N ALA A 101 -9.40 -1.24 4.11
CA ALA A 101 -10.55 -2.02 4.54
C ALA A 101 -10.32 -3.54 4.41
N ALA A 102 -9.55 -3.98 3.40
CA ALA A 102 -9.23 -5.40 3.18
C ALA A 102 -8.04 -5.91 4.02
N SER A 103 -7.25 -5.01 4.62
CA SER A 103 -5.95 -5.33 5.24
C SER A 103 -6.02 -6.42 6.31
N GLY A 104 -7.04 -6.42 7.18
CA GLY A 104 -7.19 -7.43 8.22
C GLY A 104 -7.32 -8.85 7.65
N LEU A 105 -8.27 -9.04 6.73
CA LEU A 105 -8.49 -10.33 6.06
C LEU A 105 -7.26 -10.77 5.24
N TYR A 106 -6.61 -9.81 4.58
CA TYR A 106 -5.39 -10.06 3.83
C TYR A 106 -4.25 -10.58 4.74
N GLN A 107 -4.00 -9.93 5.88
CA GLN A 107 -2.93 -10.34 6.80
C GLN A 107 -3.21 -11.72 7.43
N GLU A 108 -4.47 -12.02 7.75
CA GLU A 108 -4.86 -13.36 8.19
C GLU A 108 -4.59 -14.42 7.12
N ALA A 109 -4.97 -14.16 5.87
CA ALA A 109 -4.76 -15.08 4.77
C ALA A 109 -3.26 -15.30 4.50
N LYS A 110 -2.47 -14.23 4.47
CA LYS A 110 -1.02 -14.26 4.28
C LYS A 110 -0.30 -15.06 5.37
N THR A 111 -0.70 -14.87 6.63
CA THR A 111 -0.10 -15.60 7.77
C THR A 111 -0.40 -17.10 7.72
N ARG A 112 -1.58 -17.50 7.23
CA ARG A 112 -1.94 -18.93 7.08
C ARG A 112 -1.12 -19.62 5.98
N GLN A 113 -0.65 -18.90 4.96
CA GLN A 113 0.20 -19.46 3.91
C GLN A 113 1.65 -19.69 4.35
N GLY A 114 2.13 -18.97 5.37
CA GLY A 114 3.50 -19.11 5.89
C GLY A 114 3.69 -20.24 6.90
N LYS A 115 2.65 -21.04 7.19
CA LYS A 115 2.70 -22.24 8.03
C LYS A 115 2.67 -23.49 7.17
#